data_AF-A0A9E3Q9D3-F1
#
_entry.id   AF-A0A9E3Q9D3-F1
#
_cell.length_a   1.000
_cell.length_b   1.000
_cell.length_c   1.000
_cell.angle_alpha   90.00
_cell.angle_beta   90.00
_cell.angle_gamma   90.00
#
_symmetry.space_group_name_H-M   'P 1'
#
loop_
_entity.id
_entity.type
_entity.pdbx_description
1 polymer ?
#
loop_
_entity_poly.entity_id
_entity_poly.type
_entity_poly.pdbx_seq_one_letter_code
_entity_poly.pdbx_strand_id
1 'polypeptide(L)'
;MAYQASVNGGARVPIHAPIAGGIIDNLAEFGNDIITLAELQARLAIIDLKESTARATWPAVGLVSAGALALGSIPVLLFGVAELLAWGLKIHLGWALLLTALVVLALAGLAGFVCGRLLSGSFESFRRSREELRRNAAWIKTVLLYSGRSSAPSRR
;
A
#
# COMPACT_ATOMS: atom_id res chain seq x y z
N MET A 1 60.26 -10.59 65.17
CA MET A 1 59.67 -11.16 63.94
C MET A 1 58.69 -10.13 63.41
N ALA A 2 59.14 -9.27 62.50
CA ALA A 2 58.98 -9.38 61.04
C ALA A 2 57.69 -8.65 60.59
N TYR A 3 57.83 -7.39 60.17
CA TYR A 3 57.77 -6.95 58.76
C TYR A 3 56.34 -6.96 58.18
N GLN A 4 55.66 -5.80 58.25
CA GLN A 4 54.71 -5.40 57.21
C GLN A 4 55.32 -4.22 56.45
N ALA A 5 55.94 -4.56 55.32
CA ALA A 5 56.43 -3.64 54.33
C ALA A 5 55.26 -3.14 53.47
N SER A 6 55.17 -1.81 53.35
CA SER A 6 54.89 -1.06 52.13
C SER A 6 54.83 -1.92 50.85
N VAL A 7 53.63 -2.09 50.29
CA VAL A 7 53.44 -2.42 48.87
C VAL A 7 52.69 -1.27 48.22
N ASN A 8 53.49 -0.36 47.67
CA ASN A 8 53.11 0.71 46.77
C ASN A 8 52.99 0.14 45.34
N GLY A 9 52.17 0.77 44.49
CA GLY A 9 52.45 0.80 43.05
C GLY A 9 51.69 -0.17 42.14
N GLY A 10 50.36 -0.13 42.14
CA GLY A 10 49.54 -0.71 41.07
C GLY A 10 49.05 0.37 40.10
N ALA A 11 49.82 0.59 39.03
CA ALA A 11 49.50 1.31 37.79
C ALA A 11 48.26 2.23 37.76
N ARG A 12 48.49 3.55 37.71
CA ARG A 12 47.53 4.48 37.11
C ARG A 12 47.37 4.10 35.65
N VAL A 13 46.26 3.43 35.31
CA VAL A 13 45.83 3.25 33.93
C VAL A 13 45.71 4.66 33.32
N PRO A 14 46.47 5.02 32.28
CA PRO A 14 46.28 6.29 31.62
C PRO A 14 44.89 6.27 30.98
N ILE A 15 43.93 7.01 31.57
CA ILE A 15 42.64 7.31 30.95
C ILE A 15 42.91 8.31 29.82
N HIS A 16 43.52 7.85 28.73
CA HIS A 16 43.73 8.61 27.50
C HIS A 16 43.24 7.77 26.32
N ALA A 17 41.92 7.68 26.20
CA ALA A 17 41.25 7.47 24.92
C ALA A 17 39.86 8.15 25.00
N PRO A 18 39.46 8.92 23.98
CA PRO A 18 38.24 9.69 24.04
C PRO A 18 37.04 8.73 24.02
N ILE A 19 36.28 8.68 25.12
CA ILE A 19 34.99 7.95 25.21
C ILE A 19 34.04 8.37 24.06
N ALA A 20 34.22 9.60 23.55
CA ALA A 20 33.52 10.10 22.37
C ALA A 20 33.82 9.32 21.08
N GLY A 21 35.02 8.78 20.88
CA GLY A 21 35.39 8.03 19.68
C GLY A 21 34.67 6.69 19.57
N GLY A 22 34.67 5.90 20.65
CA GLY A 22 34.01 4.59 20.65
C GLY A 22 32.48 4.66 20.52
N ILE A 23 31.84 5.73 20.98
CA ILE A 23 30.39 5.94 20.79
C ILE A 23 30.08 6.30 19.31
N ILE A 24 30.94 7.08 18.66
CA ILE A 24 30.79 7.44 17.24
C ILE A 24 30.97 6.20 16.35
N ASP A 25 31.94 5.34 16.66
CA ASP A 25 32.19 4.10 15.92
C ASP A 25 31.01 3.12 16.04
N ASN A 26 30.46 2.92 17.24
CA ASN A 26 29.27 2.09 17.45
C ASN A 26 28.02 2.63 16.72
N LEU A 27 27.88 3.95 16.58
CA LEU A 27 26.75 4.56 15.88
C LEU A 27 26.86 4.41 14.37
N ALA A 28 28.08 4.45 13.84
CA ALA A 28 28.36 4.20 12.43
C ALA A 28 28.12 2.72 12.07
N GLU A 29 28.55 1.80 12.94
CA GLU A 29 28.30 0.36 12.79
C GLU A 29 26.79 0.03 12.84
N PHE A 30 26.06 0.60 13.81
CA PHE A 30 24.61 0.45 13.91
C PHE A 30 23.85 1.04 12.71
N GLY A 31 24.28 2.19 12.19
CA GLY A 31 23.71 2.78 10.98
C GLY A 31 23.92 1.89 9.74
N ASN A 32 25.10 1.29 9.63
CA ASN A 32 25.41 0.32 8.58
C ASN A 32 24.54 -0.93 8.67
N ASP A 33 24.28 -1.44 9.87
CA ASP A 33 23.38 -2.57 10.09
C ASP A 33 21.93 -2.26 9.71
N ILE A 34 21.43 -1.07 10.06
CA ILE A 34 20.08 -0.61 9.66
C ILE A 34 19.96 -0.51 8.13
N ILE A 35 20.96 0.07 7.46
CA ILE A 35 20.97 0.17 5.99
C ILE A 35 20.98 -1.22 5.37
N THR A 36 21.81 -2.12 5.89
CA THR A 36 21.89 -3.51 5.43
C THR A 36 20.56 -4.23 5.62
N LEU A 37 19.89 -4.05 6.78
CA LEU A 37 18.58 -4.64 7.05
C LEU A 37 17.50 -4.09 6.10
N ALA A 38 17.51 -2.77 5.86
CA ALA A 38 16.58 -2.12 4.93
C ALA A 38 16.76 -2.60 3.50
N GLU A 39 18.01 -2.81 3.05
CA GLU A 39 18.30 -3.38 1.73
C GLU A 39 17.76 -4.81 1.61
N LEU A 40 17.97 -5.65 2.63
CA LEU A 40 17.42 -6.99 2.66
C LEU A 40 15.90 -7.00 2.64
N GLN A 41 15.25 -6.14 3.43
CA GLN A 41 13.78 -6.04 3.42
C GLN A 41 13.25 -5.55 2.07
N ALA A 42 13.94 -4.61 1.41
CA ALA A 42 13.57 -4.16 0.07
C ALA A 42 13.71 -5.29 -0.96
N ARG A 43 14.78 -6.07 -0.90
CA ARG A 43 14.99 -7.24 -1.78
C ARG A 43 13.90 -8.29 -1.57
N LEU A 44 13.55 -8.58 -0.32
CA LEU A 44 12.48 -9.52 0.00
C LEU A 44 11.12 -9.02 -0.50
N ALA A 45 10.81 -7.74 -0.29
CA ALA A 45 9.57 -7.12 -0.78
C ALA A 45 9.45 -7.18 -2.31
N ILE A 46 10.56 -7.02 -3.06
CA ILE A 46 10.56 -7.15 -4.52
C ILE A 46 10.30 -8.60 -4.94
N ILE A 47 10.90 -9.57 -4.25
CA ILE A 47 10.68 -11.00 -4.53
C ILE A 47 9.22 -11.37 -4.24
N ASP A 48 8.69 -10.96 -3.09
CA ASP A 48 7.30 -11.18 -2.70
C ASP A 48 6.32 -10.54 -3.69
N LEU A 49 6.62 -9.32 -4.17
CA LEU A 49 5.81 -8.64 -5.18
C LEU A 49 5.84 -9.40 -6.51
N LYS A 50 7.01 -9.90 -6.94
CA LYS A 50 7.14 -10.67 -8.18
C LYS A 50 6.38 -11.99 -8.09
N GLU A 51 6.46 -12.68 -6.95
CA GLU A 51 5.72 -13.91 -6.72
C GLU A 51 4.21 -13.66 -6.62
N SER A 52 3.78 -12.63 -5.89
CA SER A 52 2.38 -12.23 -5.79
C SER A 52 1.80 -11.82 -7.13
N THR A 53 2.53 -11.07 -7.94
CA THR A 53 2.07 -10.67 -9.28
C THR A 53 1.98 -11.86 -10.22
N ALA A 54 2.98 -12.76 -10.24
CA ALA A 54 2.94 -13.99 -11.03
C ALA A 54 1.74 -14.89 -10.65
N ARG A 55 1.45 -15.01 -9.34
CA ARG A 55 0.28 -15.75 -8.85
C ARG A 55 -1.05 -15.05 -9.16
N ALA A 56 -1.07 -13.72 -9.22
CA ALA A 56 -2.28 -12.94 -9.53
C ALA A 56 -2.64 -12.90 -11.02
N THR A 57 -1.69 -13.14 -11.93
CA THR A 57 -1.92 -13.09 -13.37
C THR A 57 -3.04 -14.03 -13.83
N TRP A 58 -3.01 -15.30 -13.43
CA TRP A 58 -4.02 -16.27 -13.85
C TRP A 58 -5.42 -15.96 -13.32
N PRO A 59 -5.62 -15.69 -12.02
CA PRO A 59 -6.89 -15.19 -11.50
C PRO A 59 -7.37 -13.92 -12.22
N ALA A 60 -6.46 -12.98 -12.52
CA ALA A 60 -6.82 -11.75 -13.22
C ALA A 60 -7.30 -12.03 -14.66
N VAL A 61 -6.61 -12.90 -15.41
CA VAL A 61 -7.06 -13.33 -16.74
C VAL A 61 -8.40 -14.04 -16.67
N GLY A 62 -8.59 -14.91 -15.68
CA GLY A 62 -9.87 -15.59 -15.44
C GLY A 62 -11.00 -14.60 -15.16
N LEU A 63 -10.76 -13.61 -14.30
CA LEU A 63 -11.73 -12.57 -13.96
C LEU A 63 -12.09 -11.69 -15.16
N VAL A 64 -11.09 -11.28 -15.95
CA VAL A 64 -11.29 -10.50 -17.17
C VAL A 64 -12.10 -11.32 -18.20
N SER A 65 -11.74 -12.58 -18.39
CA SER A 65 -12.43 -13.47 -19.33
C SER A 65 -13.88 -13.72 -18.91
N ALA A 66 -14.11 -14.04 -17.63
CA ALA A 66 -15.44 -14.22 -17.08
C ALA A 66 -16.28 -12.93 -17.17
N GLY A 67 -15.68 -11.78 -16.88
CA GLY A 67 -16.32 -10.47 -17.03
C GLY A 67 -16.71 -10.18 -18.49
N ALA A 68 -15.83 -10.45 -19.45
CA ALA A 68 -16.11 -10.28 -20.87
C ALA A 68 -17.25 -11.20 -21.35
N LEU A 69 -17.25 -12.47 -20.93
CA LEU A 69 -18.33 -13.41 -21.25
C LEU A 69 -19.65 -13.00 -20.61
N ALA A 70 -19.64 -12.57 -19.35
CA ALA A 70 -20.82 -12.08 -18.66
C ALA A 70 -21.41 -10.88 -19.39
N LEU A 71 -20.60 -9.86 -19.70
CA LEU A 71 -21.02 -8.67 -20.44
C LEU A 71 -21.54 -9.01 -21.85
N GLY A 72 -20.87 -9.91 -22.56
CA GLY A 72 -21.28 -10.37 -23.89
C GLY A 72 -22.59 -11.17 -23.89
N SER A 73 -22.91 -11.86 -22.79
CA SER A 73 -24.16 -12.62 -22.65
C SER A 73 -25.39 -11.76 -22.42
N ILE A 74 -25.23 -10.52 -21.92
CA ILE A 74 -26.32 -9.59 -21.63
C ILE A 74 -27.21 -9.34 -22.86
N PRO A 75 -26.70 -8.87 -24.03
CA PRO A 75 -27.56 -8.61 -25.18
C PRO A 75 -28.32 -9.85 -25.67
N VAL A 76 -27.70 -11.04 -25.60
CA VAL A 76 -28.33 -12.30 -25.98
C VAL A 76 -29.49 -12.64 -25.03
N LEU A 77 -29.26 -12.51 -23.72
CA LEU A 77 -30.29 -12.71 -22.71
C LEU A 77 -31.45 -11.72 -22.86
N LEU A 78 -31.16 -10.44 -23.07
CA LEU A 78 -32.19 -9.41 -23.25
C LEU A 78 -33.02 -9.65 -24.51
N PHE A 79 -32.39 -10.10 -25.60
CA PHE A 79 -33.12 -10.49 -26.81
C PHE A 79 -34.04 -11.69 -26.54
N GLY A 80 -33.54 -12.74 -25.88
CA GLY A 80 -34.36 -13.91 -25.52
C GLY A 80 -35.54 -13.56 -24.61
N VAL A 81 -35.35 -12.66 -23.64
CA VAL A 81 -36.45 -12.15 -22.80
C VAL A 81 -37.50 -11.42 -23.63
N ALA A 82 -37.07 -10.57 -24.57
CA ALA A 82 -38.00 -9.88 -25.46
C ALA A 82 -38.76 -10.85 -26.38
N GLU A 83 -38.12 -11.90 -26.88
CA GLU A 83 -38.78 -12.93 -27.69
C GLU A 83 -39.83 -13.70 -26.89
N LEU A 84 -39.49 -14.13 -25.67
CA LEU A 84 -40.44 -14.79 -24.75
C LEU A 84 -41.64 -13.89 -24.42
N LEU A 85 -41.39 -12.59 -24.22
CA LEU A 85 -42.43 -11.61 -23.94
C LEU A 85 -43.35 -11.40 -25.17
N ALA A 86 -42.77 -11.31 -26.37
CA ALA A 86 -43.52 -11.19 -27.62
C ALA A 86 -44.46 -12.39 -27.82
N TRP A 87 -43.93 -13.60 -27.60
CA TRP A 87 -44.70 -14.83 -27.71
C TRP A 87 -45.81 -14.94 -26.65
N GLY A 88 -45.48 -14.69 -25.37
CA GLY A 88 -46.42 -14.82 -24.27
C GLY A 88 -47.56 -13.79 -24.30
N LEU A 89 -47.27 -12.55 -24.67
CA LEU A 89 -48.27 -11.48 -24.77
C LEU A 89 -48.93 -11.38 -26.16
N LYS A 90 -48.48 -12.19 -27.13
CA LYS A 90 -48.90 -12.12 -28.55
C LYS A 90 -48.74 -10.71 -29.15
N ILE A 91 -47.68 -10.01 -28.76
CA ILE A 91 -47.34 -8.67 -29.27
C ILE A 91 -46.24 -8.74 -30.31
N HIS A 92 -46.12 -7.71 -31.14
CA HIS A 92 -45.04 -7.61 -32.12
C HIS A 92 -43.66 -7.54 -31.42
N LEU A 93 -42.66 -8.24 -31.96
CA LEU A 93 -41.31 -8.34 -31.39
C LEU A 93 -40.67 -6.97 -31.12
N GLY A 94 -40.90 -6.00 -32.00
CA GLY A 94 -40.39 -4.63 -31.81
C GLY A 94 -40.91 -3.96 -30.53
N TRP A 95 -42.18 -4.15 -30.19
CA TRP A 95 -42.75 -3.61 -28.95
C TRP A 95 -42.21 -4.33 -27.72
N ALA A 96 -42.01 -5.65 -27.81
CA ALA A 96 -41.41 -6.42 -26.74
C ALA A 96 -39.95 -6.01 -26.48
N LEU A 97 -39.15 -5.78 -27.53
CA LEU A 97 -37.78 -5.28 -27.40
C LEU A 97 -37.72 -3.91 -26.73
N LEU A 98 -38.59 -2.98 -27.13
CA LEU A 98 -38.68 -1.64 -26.51
C LEU A 98 -39.07 -1.73 -25.03
N LEU A 99 -40.05 -2.58 -24.69
CA LEU A 99 -40.50 -2.76 -23.32
C LEU A 99 -39.38 -3.36 -22.44
N THR A 100 -38.72 -4.42 -22.92
CA THR A 100 -37.59 -5.03 -22.23
C THR A 100 -36.46 -4.02 -22.03
N ALA A 101 -36.11 -3.24 -23.06
CA ALA A 101 -35.08 -2.21 -22.95
C ALA A 101 -35.44 -1.13 -21.92
N LEU A 102 -36.69 -0.67 -21.89
CA LEU A 102 -37.16 0.33 -20.94
C LEU A 102 -37.07 -0.18 -19.49
N VAL A 103 -37.52 -1.40 -19.23
CA VAL A 103 -37.47 -2.01 -17.89
C VAL A 103 -36.03 -2.17 -17.42
N VAL A 104 -35.16 -2.70 -18.27
CA VAL A 104 -33.74 -2.90 -17.95
C VAL A 104 -33.05 -1.57 -17.69
N LEU A 105 -33.33 -0.53 -18.49
CA LEU A 105 -32.78 0.80 -18.29
C LEU A 105 -33.22 1.41 -16.95
N ALA A 106 -34.49 1.25 -16.57
CA ALA A 106 -35.00 1.71 -15.29
C ALA A 106 -34.31 1.01 -14.11
N LEU A 107 -34.17 -0.33 -14.18
CA LEU A 107 -33.48 -1.12 -13.14
C LEU A 107 -31.99 -0.76 -13.05
N ALA A 108 -31.31 -0.62 -14.19
CA ALA A 108 -29.91 -0.22 -14.25
C ALA A 108 -29.70 1.19 -13.67
N GLY A 109 -30.61 2.13 -13.99
CA GLY A 109 -30.59 3.48 -13.42
C GLY A 109 -30.77 3.49 -11.90
N LEU A 110 -31.71 2.70 -11.38
CA LEU A 110 -31.93 2.56 -9.93
C LEU A 110 -30.72 1.95 -9.24
N ALA A 111 -30.19 0.84 -9.76
CA ALA A 111 -29.00 0.19 -9.22
C ALA A 111 -27.79 1.13 -9.26
N GLY A 112 -27.57 1.82 -10.38
CA GLY A 112 -26.50 2.82 -10.53
C GLY A 112 -26.63 3.97 -9.52
N PHE A 113 -27.84 4.45 -9.27
CA PHE A 113 -28.10 5.48 -8.26
C PHE A 113 -27.81 5.00 -6.83
N VAL A 114 -28.26 3.79 -6.47
CA VAL A 114 -28.01 3.20 -5.15
C VAL A 114 -26.52 2.96 -4.95
N CYS A 115 -25.86 2.30 -5.90
CA CYS A 115 -24.42 2.06 -5.87
C CYS A 115 -23.64 3.37 -5.82
N GLY A 116 -24.02 4.37 -6.62
CA GLY A 116 -23.37 5.69 -6.60
C GLY A 116 -23.46 6.37 -5.25
N ARG A 117 -24.62 6.29 -4.57
CA ARG A 117 -24.77 6.79 -3.20
C ARG A 117 -23.90 6.04 -2.21
N LEU A 118 -23.90 4.70 -2.24
CA LEU A 118 -23.08 3.89 -1.34
C LEU A 118 -21.58 4.13 -1.56
N LEU A 119 -21.14 4.22 -2.82
CA LEU A 119 -19.74 4.45 -3.16
C LEU A 119 -19.29 5.84 -2.73
N SER A 120 -20.15 6.86 -2.86
CA SER A 120 -19.83 8.23 -2.45
C SER A 120 -19.46 8.35 -0.97
N GLY A 121 -20.09 7.56 -0.08
CA GLY A 121 -19.72 7.51 1.33
C GLY A 121 -18.39 6.79 1.60
N SER A 122 -18.02 5.83 0.76
CA SER A 122 -16.79 5.04 0.93
C SER A 122 -15.51 5.80 0.58
N PHE A 123 -15.59 6.87 -0.24
CA PHE A 123 -14.43 7.70 -0.57
C PHE A 123 -13.98 8.61 0.58
N GLU A 124 -14.80 8.79 1.61
CA GLU A 124 -14.47 9.59 2.80
C GLU A 124 -13.25 9.00 3.54
N SER A 125 -13.17 7.67 3.64
CA SER A 125 -12.04 6.97 4.27
C SER A 125 -10.76 7.11 3.43
N PHE A 126 -10.88 7.03 2.10
CA PHE A 126 -9.77 7.22 1.17
C PHE A 126 -9.23 8.64 1.22
N ARG A 127 -10.11 9.64 1.40
CA ARG A 127 -9.71 11.04 1.59
C ARG A 127 -8.84 11.20 2.84
N ARG A 128 -9.21 10.55 3.95
CA ARG A 128 -8.41 10.53 5.18
C ARG A 128 -7.06 9.85 4.96
N SER A 129 -7.02 8.67 4.34
CA SER A 129 -5.75 7.98 4.07
C SER A 129 -4.83 8.78 3.14
N ARG A 130 -5.38 9.49 2.14
CA ARG A 130 -4.58 10.38 1.27
C ARG A 130 -3.99 11.56 2.03
N GLU A 131 -4.75 12.15 2.95
CA GLU A 131 -4.27 13.27 3.78
C GLU A 131 -3.16 12.81 4.74
N GLU A 132 -3.34 11.64 5.36
CA GLU A 132 -2.31 11.05 6.22
C GLU A 132 -1.04 10.69 5.43
N LEU A 133 -1.17 10.11 4.23
CA LEU A 133 -0.03 9.81 3.35
C LEU A 133 0.72 11.09 2.95
N ARG A 134 0.00 12.16 2.59
CA ARG A 134 0.58 13.45 2.23
C ARG A 134 1.33 14.08 3.40
N ARG A 135 0.76 14.03 4.61
CA ARG A 135 1.40 14.50 5.83
C ARG A 135 2.66 13.71 6.16
N ASN A 136 2.60 12.38 6.02
CA ASN A 136 3.75 11.51 6.25
C ASN A 136 4.88 11.79 5.25
N ALA A 137 4.56 11.96 3.96
CA ALA A 137 5.54 12.34 2.95
C ALA A 137 6.19 13.70 3.22
N ALA A 138 5.41 14.69 3.69
CA ALA A 138 5.92 16.00 4.07
C ALA A 138 6.83 15.93 5.32
N TRP A 139 6.46 15.13 6.32
CA TRP A 139 7.29 14.88 7.49
C TRP A 139 8.62 14.20 7.10
N ILE A 140 8.59 13.15 6.28
CA ILE A 140 9.81 12.48 5.79
C ILE A 140 10.72 13.49 5.08
N LYS A 141 10.15 14.32 4.20
CA LYS A 141 10.92 15.35 3.47
C LYS A 141 11.55 16.38 4.40
N THR A 142 10.82 16.85 5.42
CA THR A 142 11.36 17.82 6.40
C THR A 142 12.44 17.19 7.28
N VAL A 143 12.25 15.96 7.75
CA VAL A 143 13.25 15.22 8.52
C VAL A 143 14.52 15.02 7.70
N LEU A 144 14.44 14.57 6.45
CA LEU A 144 15.60 14.41 5.56
C LEU A 144 16.34 15.72 5.29
N LEU A 145 15.61 16.83 5.11
CA LEU A 145 16.21 18.13 4.83
C LEU A 145 16.83 18.81 6.07
N TYR A 146 16.30 18.58 7.27
CA TYR A 146 16.78 19.23 8.50
C TYR A 146 17.77 18.37 9.30
N SER A 147 17.71 17.04 9.22
CA SER A 147 18.67 16.15 9.90
C SER A 147 20.11 16.33 9.39
N GLY A 148 20.30 16.78 8.14
CA GLY A 148 21.60 17.09 7.57
C GLY A 148 22.26 18.41 8.04
N ARG A 149 21.58 19.26 8.83
CA ARG A 149 22.08 20.60 9.23
C ARG A 149 22.62 20.71 10.67
N SER A 150 22.65 19.63 11.45
CA SER A 150 22.95 19.70 12.89
C SER A 150 24.44 19.62 13.27
N SER A 151 25.38 19.80 12.32
CA SER A 151 26.82 19.69 12.61
C SER A 151 27.61 20.90 12.09
N ALA A 152 27.45 22.06 12.73
CA ALA A 152 28.42 23.16 12.62
C ALA A 152 28.62 23.80 14.01
N PRO A 153 29.71 23.48 14.73
CA PRO A 153 29.99 24.10 16.02
C PRO A 153 30.46 25.54 15.81
N SER A 154 29.73 26.52 16.35
CA SER A 154 30.27 27.87 16.52
C SER A 154 31.23 27.88 17.70
N ARG A 155 32.53 27.85 17.42
CA ARG A 155 33.58 28.21 18.39
C ARG A 155 33.47 29.70 18.71
N ARG A 156 33.34 30.04 19.99
CA ARG A 156 33.94 31.24 20.58
C ARG A 156 34.47 30.88 21.96
#